data_AF-A0A1S4BM95-F1
#
_entry.id   AF-A0A1S4BM95-F1
#
_cell.length_a   1.000
_cell.length_b   1.000
_cell.length_c   1.000
_cell.angle_alpha   90.00
_cell.angle_beta   90.00
_cell.angle_gamma   90.00
#
_symmetry.space_group_name_H-M   'P 1'
#
loop_
_entity.id
_entity.type
_entity.pdbx_description
1 polymer ?
#
loop_
_entity_poly.entity_id
_entity_poly.type
_entity_poly.pdbx_seq_one_letter_code
_entity_poly.pdbx_strand_id
1 'polypeptide(L)'
;MEILRENEGFIVSQKRFTLDMLQEFDVSHFPRVSSPLDPSSKLQANDGHPLQNPTVFRHLVGNLNYLTNTRLDLSFAVLTLSQYLQRPCMSHFSAALRVLKYLSSDPGQGILLSAE
;
A
#
# COMPACT_ATOMS: atom_id res chain seq x y z
N MET A 1 6.61 -14.23 3.54
CA MET A 1 5.93 -14.63 2.29
C MET A 1 5.24 -15.95 2.54
N GLU A 2 4.08 -16.14 1.93
CA GLU A 2 3.28 -17.36 1.98
C GLU A 2 3.18 -17.91 0.55
N ILE A 3 3.14 -19.23 0.42
CA ILE A 3 3.00 -19.91 -0.88
C ILE A 3 1.78 -20.79 -0.81
N LEU A 4 0.84 -20.57 -1.72
CA LEU A 4 -0.36 -21.39 -1.91
C LEU A 4 -0.20 -22.15 -3.21
N ARG A 5 -0.47 -23.46 -3.18
CA ARG A 5 -0.40 -24.30 -4.37
C ARG A 5 -1.77 -24.36 -5.03
N GLU A 6 -1.82 -24.02 -6.31
CA GLU A 6 -3.01 -24.09 -7.16
C GLU A 6 -2.77 -25.07 -8.31
N ASN A 7 -3.84 -25.46 -9.00
CA ASN A 7 -3.73 -26.36 -10.15
C ASN A 7 -2.87 -25.76 -11.29
N GLU A 8 -2.90 -24.44 -11.43
CA GLU A 8 -2.23 -23.68 -12.49
C GLU A 8 -0.79 -23.26 -12.13
N GLY A 9 -0.37 -23.44 -10.86
CA GLY A 9 0.95 -23.03 -10.38
C GLY A 9 1.00 -22.71 -8.90
N PHE A 10 1.74 -21.67 -8.53
CA PHE A 10 1.91 -21.23 -7.14
C PHE A 10 1.49 -19.77 -6.99
N ILE A 11 0.60 -19.48 -6.03
CA ILE A 11 0.31 -18.12 -5.62
C ILE A 11 1.29 -17.73 -4.51
N VAL A 12 2.04 -16.65 -4.73
CA VAL A 12 2.89 -16.04 -3.72
C VAL A 12 2.17 -14.83 -3.14
N SER A 13 1.88 -14.88 -1.83
CA SER A 13 1.16 -13.82 -1.11
C SER A 13 1.91 -13.32 0.12
N GLN A 14 1.46 -12.18 0.64
CA GLN A 14 1.91 -11.59 1.89
C GLN A 14 0.70 -11.23 2.77
N LYS A 15 -0.25 -12.16 2.91
CA LYS A 15 -1.53 -11.93 3.60
C LYS A 15 -1.32 -11.57 5.05
N ARG A 16 -0.52 -12.34 5.79
CA ARG A 16 -0.25 -12.05 7.19
C ARG A 16 0.36 -10.66 7.39
N PHE A 17 1.36 -10.32 6.59
CA PHE A 17 2.01 -9.01 6.62
C PHE A 17 1.02 -7.87 6.31
N THR A 18 0.15 -8.06 5.32
CA THR A 18 -0.88 -7.07 4.96
C THR A 18 -1.85 -6.87 6.12
N LEU A 19 -2.32 -7.95 6.77
CA LEU A 19 -3.23 -7.85 7.91
C LEU A 19 -2.59 -7.16 9.12
N ASP A 20 -1.34 -7.51 9.45
CA ASP A 20 -0.61 -6.88 10.57
C ASP A 20 -0.45 -5.37 10.31
N MET A 21 -0.14 -4.96 9.07
CA MET A 21 -0.06 -3.54 8.68
C MET A 21 -1.43 -2.83 8.72
N LEU A 22 -2.51 -3.49 8.28
CA LEU A 22 -3.87 -2.92 8.37
C LEU A 22 -4.30 -2.68 9.83
N GLN A 23 -3.85 -3.54 10.75
CA GLN A 23 -4.08 -3.40 12.18
C GLN A 23 -3.23 -2.29 12.80
N GLU A 24 -1.95 -2.19 12.43
CA GLU A 24 -1.02 -1.17 12.92
C GLU A 24 -1.54 0.26 12.67
N PHE A 25 -2.07 0.51 11.47
CA PHE A 25 -2.58 1.82 11.07
C PHE A 25 -4.08 2.01 11.36
N ASP A 26 -4.72 1.01 11.99
CA ASP A 26 -6.15 0.98 12.29
C ASP A 26 -7.01 1.45 11.10
N VAL A 27 -6.81 0.82 9.92
CA VAL A 27 -7.56 1.18 8.71
C VAL A 27 -8.59 0.15 8.26
N SER A 28 -8.66 -0.98 8.94
CA SER A 28 -9.55 -2.10 8.61
C SER A 28 -11.04 -1.75 8.68
N HIS A 29 -11.40 -0.72 9.45
CA HIS A 29 -12.77 -0.26 9.65
C HIS A 29 -13.21 0.81 8.65
N PHE A 30 -12.31 1.36 7.83
CA PHE A 30 -12.67 2.37 6.84
C PHE A 30 -13.33 1.76 5.60
N PRO A 31 -14.14 2.55 4.86
CA PRO A 31 -14.71 2.12 3.59
C PRO A 31 -13.62 1.70 2.60
N ARG A 32 -13.90 0.58 1.92
CA ARG A 32 -13.07 0.06 0.83
C ARG A 32 -13.07 1.04 -0.34
N VAL A 33 -11.93 1.12 -1.03
CA VAL A 33 -11.77 1.94 -2.24
C VAL A 33 -11.37 1.05 -3.41
N SER A 34 -11.80 1.40 -4.62
CA SER A 34 -11.52 0.64 -5.84
C SER A 34 -10.15 0.92 -6.45
N SER A 35 -9.46 1.99 -6.01
CA SER A 35 -8.17 2.41 -6.55
C SER A 35 -7.18 2.77 -5.43
N PRO A 36 -5.88 2.42 -5.57
CA PRO A 36 -4.84 2.75 -4.59
C PRO A 36 -4.69 4.27 -4.36
N LEU A 37 -4.69 5.03 -5.46
CA LEU A 37 -4.66 6.50 -5.45
C LEU A 37 -5.98 7.06 -5.98
N ASP A 38 -6.28 8.29 -5.61
CA ASP A 38 -7.43 9.02 -6.14
C ASP A 38 -7.08 9.59 -7.54
N PRO A 39 -7.76 9.18 -8.62
CA PRO A 39 -7.47 9.66 -9.98
C PRO A 39 -7.72 11.17 -10.15
N SER A 40 -8.56 11.76 -9.31
CA SER A 40 -8.94 13.17 -9.38
C SER A 40 -8.03 14.08 -8.55
N SER A 41 -7.26 13.51 -7.61
CA SER A 41 -6.40 14.25 -6.70
C SER A 41 -4.96 14.32 -7.21
N LYS A 42 -4.45 15.53 -7.40
CA LYS A 42 -3.03 15.75 -7.70
C LYS A 42 -2.28 16.03 -6.40
N LEU A 43 -1.39 15.13 -5.99
CA LEU A 43 -0.48 15.38 -4.87
C LEU A 43 0.53 16.46 -5.26
N GLN A 44 0.67 17.49 -4.43
CA GLN A 44 1.60 18.61 -4.66
C GLN A 44 2.67 18.60 -3.58
N ALA A 45 3.93 18.86 -3.97
CA ALA A 45 5.07 18.82 -3.05
C ALA A 45 4.95 19.81 -1.88
N ASN A 46 4.26 20.93 -2.07
CA ASN A 46 4.07 21.98 -1.07
C ASN A 46 2.62 22.07 -0.55
N ASP A 47 1.83 20.99 -0.69
CA ASP A 47 0.44 21.05 -0.25
C ASP A 47 0.31 20.90 1.27
N GLY A 48 -0.31 21.89 1.91
CA GLY A 48 -0.77 21.78 3.29
C GLY A 48 0.31 21.71 4.38
N HIS A 49 -0.10 21.21 5.54
CA HIS A 49 0.70 21.22 6.76
C HIS A 49 1.70 20.05 6.78
N PRO A 50 2.98 20.30 7.09
CA PRO A 50 3.97 19.25 7.27
C PRO A 50 3.53 18.22 8.30
N LEU A 51 3.86 16.95 8.06
CA LEU A 51 3.55 15.89 9.01
C LEU A 51 4.44 16.04 10.25
N GLN A 52 3.83 16.02 11.44
CA GLN A 52 4.55 16.20 12.71
C GLN A 52 5.64 15.14 12.93
N ASN A 53 5.36 13.89 12.54
CA ASN A 53 6.33 12.80 12.56
C ASN A 53 6.50 12.20 11.15
N PRO A 54 7.48 12.63 10.36
CA PRO A 54 7.72 12.12 9.01
C PRO A 54 8.16 10.65 8.97
N THR A 55 8.61 10.10 10.09
CA THR A 55 9.05 8.69 10.16
C THR A 55 7.89 7.73 9.99
N VAL A 56 6.67 8.08 10.45
CA VAL A 56 5.47 7.25 10.25
C VAL A 56 5.15 7.11 8.76
N PHE A 57 5.25 8.19 7.99
CA PHE A 57 5.07 8.15 6.55
C PHE A 57 6.13 7.29 5.86
N ARG A 58 7.41 7.46 6.22
CA ARG A 58 8.51 6.66 5.67
C ARG A 58 8.38 5.18 5.99
N HIS A 59 7.93 4.86 7.21
CA HIS A 59 7.67 3.49 7.63
C HIS A 59 6.56 2.87 6.77
N LEU A 60 5.43 3.57 6.63
CA LEU A 60 4.32 3.12 5.80
C LEU A 60 4.72 2.90 4.34
N VAL A 61 5.40 3.87 3.72
CA VAL A 61 5.86 3.73 2.33
C VAL A 61 6.87 2.59 2.18
N GLY A 62 7.73 2.36 3.17
CA GLY A 62 8.63 1.21 3.21
C GLY A 62 7.89 -0.13 3.22
N ASN A 63 6.86 -0.26 4.06
CA ASN A 63 6.03 -1.46 4.12
C ASN A 63 5.25 -1.67 2.81
N LEU A 64 4.71 -0.61 2.21
CA LEU A 64 4.06 -0.69 0.90
C LEU A 64 5.04 -1.10 -0.20
N ASN A 65 6.28 -0.60 -0.16
CA ASN A 65 7.33 -1.02 -1.09
C ASN A 65 7.74 -2.49 -0.91
N TYR A 66 7.61 -3.05 0.29
CA TYR A 66 7.81 -4.48 0.48
C TYR A 66 6.67 -5.31 -0.15
N LEU A 67 5.43 -4.80 -0.12
CA LEU A 67 4.27 -5.45 -0.73
C LEU A 67 4.29 -5.48 -2.25
N THR A 68 4.98 -4.55 -2.92
CA THR A 68 5.05 -4.54 -4.40
C THR A 68 5.64 -5.83 -4.96
N ASN A 69 6.45 -6.57 -4.17
CA ASN A 69 6.98 -7.88 -4.55
C ASN A 69 5.91 -8.95 -4.79
N THR A 70 4.73 -8.82 -4.18
CA THR A 70 3.59 -9.74 -4.38
C THR A 70 2.31 -9.04 -4.86
N ARG A 71 2.33 -7.71 -4.98
CA ARG A 71 1.17 -6.90 -5.39
C ARG A 71 1.62 -5.76 -6.31
N LEU A 72 1.83 -6.09 -7.59
CA LEU A 72 2.41 -5.19 -8.59
C LEU A 72 1.52 -3.98 -8.92
N ASP A 73 0.21 -4.10 -8.70
CA ASP A 73 -0.79 -3.03 -8.82
C ASP A 73 -0.50 -1.81 -7.93
N LEU A 74 0.27 -1.96 -6.86
CA LEU A 74 0.68 -0.87 -5.97
C LEU A 74 1.86 -0.04 -6.49
N SER A 75 2.62 -0.54 -7.47
CA SER A 75 3.92 0.01 -7.86
C SER A 75 3.85 1.50 -8.21
N PHE A 76 2.82 1.90 -8.96
CA PHE A 76 2.59 3.30 -9.29
C PHE A 76 2.33 4.15 -8.03
N ALA A 77 1.46 3.68 -7.13
CA ALA A 77 1.14 4.39 -5.91
C ALA A 77 2.36 4.58 -5.00
N VAL A 78 3.14 3.51 -4.82
CA VAL A 78 4.37 3.53 -4.01
C VAL A 78 5.40 4.46 -4.61
N LEU A 79 5.59 4.42 -5.93
CA LEU A 79 6.51 5.31 -6.63
C LEU A 79 6.12 6.78 -6.44
N THR A 80 4.83 7.12 -6.59
CA THR A 80 4.33 8.48 -6.36
C THR A 80 4.55 8.92 -4.92
N LEU A 81 4.19 8.10 -3.93
CA LEU A 81 4.37 8.44 -2.51
C LEU A 81 5.85 8.59 -2.12
N SER A 82 6.72 7.81 -2.74
CA SER A 82 8.17 7.85 -2.49
C SER A 82 8.82 9.19 -2.83
N GLN A 83 8.20 10.00 -3.70
CA GLN A 83 8.67 11.34 -4.05
C GLN A 83 8.64 12.30 -2.84
N TYR A 84 7.81 12.01 -1.83
CA TYR A 84 7.57 12.89 -0.69
C TYR A 84 8.22 12.41 0.62
N LEU A 85 9.11 11.41 0.57
CA LEU A 85 9.76 10.84 1.76
C LEU A 85 10.55 11.85 2.60
N GLN A 86 11.12 12.88 1.96
CA GLN A 86 11.95 13.89 2.63
C GLN A 86 11.10 14.90 3.42
N ARG A 87 9.96 15.31 2.86
CA ARG A 87 9.09 16.33 3.43
C ARG A 87 7.62 15.95 3.24
N PRO A 88 7.12 14.92 3.94
CA PRO A 88 5.73 14.52 3.85
C PRO A 88 4.82 15.54 4.53
N CYS A 89 3.59 15.66 4.03
CA CYS A 89 2.53 16.49 4.59
C CYS A 89 1.28 15.64 4.83
N MET A 90 0.25 16.24 5.43
CA MET A 90 -1.00 15.54 5.75
C MET A 90 -1.71 14.95 4.52
N SER A 91 -1.66 15.60 3.35
CA SER A 91 -2.27 15.07 2.13
C SER A 91 -1.51 13.86 1.60
N HIS A 92 -0.17 13.87 1.63
CA HIS A 92 0.67 12.71 1.30
C HIS A 92 0.36 11.53 2.22
N PHE A 93 0.25 11.75 3.53
CA PHE A 93 -0.09 10.69 4.48
C PHE A 93 -1.50 10.15 4.25
N SER A 94 -2.47 11.02 3.98
CA SER A 94 -3.84 10.61 3.65
C SER A 94 -3.90 9.74 2.38
N ALA A 95 -3.08 10.05 1.37
CA ALA A 95 -2.95 9.22 0.19
C ALA A 95 -2.31 7.86 0.49
N ALA A 96 -1.30 7.80 1.35
CA ALA A 96 -0.73 6.54 1.80
C ALA A 96 -1.74 5.66 2.57
N LEU A 97 -2.55 6.27 3.44
CA LEU A 97 -3.65 5.58 4.13
C LEU A 97 -4.73 5.11 3.15
N ARG A 98 -4.99 5.84 2.05
CA ARG A 98 -5.89 5.37 0.99
C ARG A 98 -5.38 4.08 0.35
N VAL A 99 -4.08 3.94 0.13
CA VAL A 99 -3.50 2.68 -0.35
C VAL A 99 -3.79 1.54 0.63
N LEU A 100 -3.67 1.77 1.94
CA LEU A 100 -4.07 0.75 2.93
C LEU A 100 -5.56 0.38 2.84
N LYS A 101 -6.45 1.37 2.64
CA LYS A 101 -7.88 1.11 2.43
C LYS A 101 -8.13 0.26 1.18
N TYR A 102 -7.36 0.47 0.11
CA TYR A 102 -7.42 -0.38 -1.07
C TYR A 102 -7.04 -1.83 -0.74
N LEU A 103 -5.92 -2.02 -0.01
CA LEU A 103 -5.44 -3.34 0.42
C LEU A 103 -6.44 -4.09 1.30
N SER A 104 -7.25 -3.37 2.09
CA SER A 104 -8.28 -3.97 2.96
C SER A 104 -9.37 -4.73 2.19
N SER A 105 -9.55 -4.45 0.89
CA SER A 105 -10.54 -5.11 0.05
C SER A 105 -10.20 -6.57 -0.21
N ASP A 106 -8.91 -6.84 -0.43
CA ASP A 106 -8.35 -8.17 -0.61
C ASP A 106 -6.93 -8.21 -0.02
N PRO A 107 -6.80 -8.56 1.27
CA PRO A 107 -5.49 -8.70 1.92
C PRO A 107 -4.69 -9.92 1.45
N GLY A 108 -5.35 -10.90 0.81
CA GLY A 108 -4.74 -12.16 0.38
C GLY A 108 -4.21 -12.13 -1.05
N GLN A 109 -4.54 -11.08 -1.81
CA GLN A 109 -4.08 -10.92 -3.19
C GLN A 109 -2.55 -11.07 -3.29
N GLY A 110 -2.12 -11.88 -4.26
CA GLY A 110 -0.72 -12.19 -4.52
C GLY A 110 -0.44 -12.28 -6.02
N ILE A 111 0.72 -12.82 -6.39
CA ILE A 111 1.09 -13.11 -7.78
C ILE A 111 0.98 -14.61 -8.03
N LEU A 112 0.33 -14.98 -9.14
CA LEU A 112 0.36 -16.35 -9.66
C LEU A 112 1.65 -16.55 -10.47
N LEU A 113 2.44 -17.53 -10.05
CA LEU A 113 3.57 -18.07 -10.79
C LEU A 113 3.09 -19.36 -11.49
N SER A 114 2.75 -19.25 -12.77
CA SER A 114 2.29 -20.38 -13.57
C SER A 114 3.39 -21.44 -13.70
N ALA A 115 2.97 -22.71 -13.70
CA ALA A 115 3.87 -23.87 -13.86
C ALA A 115 4.00 -24.36 -15.32
N GLU A 116 3.61 -23.53 -16.30
CA GLU A 116 3.72 -23.83 -17.73
C GLU A 116 5.16 -24.12 -18.18
#